data_AF-A0A0J1FK18-F1
#
_entry.id   AF-A0A0J1FK18-F1
#
_cell.length_a   1.000
_cell.length_b   1.000
_cell.length_c   1.000
_cell.angle_alpha   90.00
_cell.angle_beta   90.00
_cell.angle_gamma   90.00
#
_symmetry.space_group_name_H-M   'P 1'
#
loop_
_entity.id
_entity.type
_entity.pdbx_description
1 polymer ?
#
loop_
_entity_poly.entity_id
_entity_poly.type
_entity_poly.pdbx_seq_one_letter_code
_entity_poly.pdbx_strand_id
1 'polypeptide(L)'
;MSEMKGLDKLIIDSQQKLGSVYLRYRELERNCQYFINRYNEDTEQVRSLKQSLANKNLNYELRLRLRAKLDSVEKRKGQRSQKLAKKKQLLTKIQANMRSVDKLRIDQENVKKLKAQEERDRKELIRLQQSVESYDKQCRAGLKKIDSELDYYLNALKSNEFAV
;
A
#
# COMPACT_ATOMS: atom_id res chain seq x y z
N MET A 1 -27.76 -4.73 3.03
CA MET A 1 -26.97 -5.37 1.94
C MET A 1 -26.52 -4.41 0.83
N SER A 2 -27.16 -3.25 0.62
CA SER A 2 -26.79 -2.33 -0.48
C SER A 2 -25.51 -1.49 -0.21
N GLU A 3 -25.23 -1.14 1.05
CA GLU A 3 -24.10 -0.28 1.43
C GLU A 3 -22.74 -1.01 1.37
N MET A 4 -22.71 -2.32 1.64
CA MET A 4 -21.49 -3.13 1.63
C MET A 4 -20.84 -3.18 0.24
N LYS A 5 -21.66 -3.25 -0.82
CA LYS A 5 -21.20 -3.20 -2.22
C LYS A 5 -20.59 -1.83 -2.61
N GLY A 6 -21.07 -0.75 -1.99
CA GLY A 6 -20.53 0.60 -2.20
C GLY A 6 -19.12 0.77 -1.61
N LEU A 7 -18.91 0.24 -0.40
CA LEU A 7 -17.60 0.25 0.28
C LEU A 7 -16.55 -0.59 -0.46
N ASP A 8 -16.92 -1.77 -0.96
CA ASP A 8 -16.00 -2.63 -1.73
C ASP A 8 -15.52 -1.94 -3.01
N LYS A 9 -16.45 -1.31 -3.75
CA LYS A 9 -16.12 -0.55 -4.95
C LYS A 9 -15.18 0.62 -4.63
N LEU A 10 -15.47 1.37 -3.57
CA LEU A 10 -14.67 2.53 -3.16
C LEU A 10 -13.24 2.14 -2.75
N ILE A 11 -13.08 0.97 -2.12
CA ILE A 11 -11.76 0.41 -1.83
C ILE A 11 -11.03 0.06 -3.12
N ILE A 12 -11.67 -0.66 -4.06
CA ILE A 12 -11.06 -1.04 -5.35
C ILE A 12 -10.58 0.19 -6.12
N ASP A 13 -11.44 1.20 -6.27
CA ASP A 13 -11.12 2.45 -6.96
C ASP A 13 -9.94 3.17 -6.29
N SER A 14 -9.89 3.15 -4.95
CA SER A 14 -8.79 3.73 -4.19
C SER A 14 -7.47 2.98 -4.41
N GLN A 15 -7.48 1.65 -4.60
CA GLN A 15 -6.25 0.88 -4.88
C GLN A 15 -5.67 1.23 -6.25
N GLN A 16 -6.54 1.33 -7.27
CA GLN A 16 -6.13 1.70 -8.61
C GLN A 16 -5.53 3.11 -8.66
N LYS A 17 -6.17 4.07 -7.95
CA LYS A 17 -5.64 5.43 -7.81
C LYS A 17 -4.30 5.44 -7.10
N LEU A 18 -4.16 4.71 -5.99
CA LEU A 18 -2.90 4.65 -5.23
C LEU A 18 -1.75 4.04 -6.06
N GLY A 19 -2.05 2.97 -6.80
CA GLY A 19 -1.10 2.33 -7.72
C GLY A 19 -0.63 3.27 -8.85
N SER A 20 -1.55 4.00 -9.48
CA SER A 20 -1.19 4.95 -10.54
C SER A 20 -0.36 6.13 -10.01
N VAL A 21 -0.68 6.64 -8.82
CA VAL A 21 0.11 7.69 -8.15
C VAL A 21 1.53 7.20 -7.84
N TYR A 22 1.68 5.97 -7.35
CA TYR A 22 3.01 5.39 -7.11
C TYR A 22 3.85 5.30 -8.39
N LEU A 23 3.26 4.80 -9.49
CA LEU A 23 3.94 4.72 -10.78
C LEU A 23 4.38 6.09 -11.29
N ARG A 24 3.53 7.10 -11.13
CA ARG A 24 3.85 8.48 -11.53
C ARG A 24 5.00 9.06 -10.71
N TYR A 25 5.04 8.82 -9.40
CA TYR A 25 6.19 9.23 -8.60
C TYR A 25 7.49 8.51 -9.01
N ARG A 26 7.42 7.22 -9.33
CA ARG A 26 8.57 6.46 -9.86
C ARG A 26 9.11 7.02 -11.16
N GLU A 27 8.23 7.43 -12.07
CA GLU A 27 8.63 8.07 -13.33
C GLU A 27 9.32 9.42 -13.06
N LEU A 28 8.74 10.24 -12.18
CA LEU A 28 9.32 11.53 -11.77
C LEU A 28 10.68 11.36 -11.09
N GLU A 29 10.84 10.34 -10.24
CA GLU A 29 12.11 9.96 -9.60
C GLU A 29 13.17 9.67 -10.66
N ARG A 30 12.87 8.79 -11.62
CA ARG A 30 13.79 8.45 -12.73
C ARG A 30 14.18 9.68 -13.53
N ASN A 31 13.22 10.54 -13.86
CA ASN A 31 13.48 11.76 -14.63
C ASN A 31 14.40 12.73 -13.87
N CYS A 32 14.23 12.85 -12.55
CA CYS A 32 15.13 13.66 -11.72
C CYS A 32 16.52 13.04 -11.65
N GLN A 33 16.61 11.73 -11.44
CA GLN A 33 17.88 11.01 -11.36
C GLN A 33 18.66 11.09 -12.66
N TYR A 34 17.99 10.91 -13.81
CA TYR A 34 18.60 11.03 -15.13
C TYR A 34 19.21 12.42 -15.34
N PHE A 35 18.48 13.49 -15.00
CA PHE A 35 19.00 14.85 -15.08
C PHE A 35 20.23 15.07 -14.19
N ILE A 36 20.18 14.59 -12.94
CA ILE A 36 21.28 14.73 -11.98
C ILE A 36 22.52 13.99 -12.47
N ASN A 37 22.37 12.75 -12.93
CA ASN A 37 23.48 11.94 -13.44
C ASN A 37 24.13 12.60 -14.65
N ARG A 38 23.33 13.01 -15.64
CA ARG A 38 23.83 13.70 -16.84
C ARG A 38 24.56 15.00 -16.51
N TYR A 39 24.06 15.78 -15.55
CA TYR A 39 24.75 17.00 -15.12
C TYR A 39 26.10 16.69 -14.45
N ASN A 40 26.18 15.61 -13.67
CA ASN A 40 27.43 15.18 -13.04
C ASN A 40 28.43 14.66 -14.09
N GLU A 41 27.97 13.89 -15.07
CA GLU A 41 28.78 13.44 -16.21
C GLU A 41 29.35 14.62 -17.02
N ASP A 42 28.48 15.57 -17.42
CA ASP A 42 28.91 16.81 -18.09
C ASP A 42 29.96 17.57 -17.24
N THR A 43 29.80 17.54 -15.91
CA THR A 43 30.72 18.20 -14.96
C THR A 43 32.09 17.54 -14.93
N GLU A 44 32.14 16.21 -14.89
CA GLU A 44 33.39 15.44 -14.93
C GLU A 44 34.10 15.60 -16.28
N GLN A 45 33.35 15.56 -17.39
CA GLN A 45 33.91 15.77 -18.73
C GLN A 45 34.60 17.13 -18.86
N VAL A 46 33.97 18.20 -18.37
CA VAL A 46 34.58 19.55 -18.37
C VAL A 46 35.85 19.58 -17.51
N ARG A 47 35.84 18.92 -16.35
CA ARG A 47 37.03 18.84 -15.49
C ARG A 47 38.17 18.09 -16.18
N SER A 48 37.88 16.94 -16.78
CA SER A 48 38.84 16.12 -17.52
C SER A 48 39.45 16.89 -18.71
N LEU A 49 38.61 17.59 -19.49
CA LEU A 49 39.07 18.43 -20.60
C LEU A 49 40.00 19.56 -20.13
N LYS A 50 39.69 20.21 -19.01
CA LYS A 50 40.56 21.23 -18.42
C LYS A 50 41.94 20.66 -18.06
N GLN A 51 41.97 19.49 -17.44
CA GLN A 51 43.21 18.84 -17.04
C GLN A 51 44.04 18.37 -18.25
N SER A 52 43.38 17.79 -19.26
CA SER A 52 44.04 17.39 -20.51
C SER A 52 44.65 18.59 -21.24
N LEU A 53 43.93 19.71 -21.30
CA LEU A 53 44.40 20.93 -21.94
C LEU A 53 45.57 21.60 -21.19
N ALA A 54 45.61 21.50 -19.85
CA ALA A 54 46.72 21.99 -19.05
C ALA A 54 48.04 21.28 -19.35
N ASN A 55 47.97 19.98 -19.68
CA ASN A 55 49.14 19.14 -19.93
C ASN A 55 49.62 19.17 -21.40
N LYS A 56 48.95 19.92 -22.28
CA LYS A 56 49.34 20.02 -23.70
C LYS A 56 50.24 21.24 -23.96
N ASN A 57 51.30 21.00 -24.73
CA ASN A 57 52.10 22.06 -25.34
C ASN A 57 51.33 22.68 -26.51
N LEU A 58 50.48 23.65 -26.17
CA LEU A 58 49.68 24.44 -27.11
C LEU A 58 50.37 25.77 -27.35
N ASN A 59 50.33 26.26 -28.60
CA ASN A 59 50.75 27.63 -28.88
C ASN A 59 49.82 28.63 -28.15
N TYR A 60 50.32 29.86 -27.98
CA TYR A 60 49.63 30.89 -27.20
C TYR A 60 48.21 31.19 -27.70
N GLU A 61 48.04 31.29 -29.02
CA GLU A 61 46.75 31.64 -29.63
C GLU A 61 45.69 30.52 -29.47
N LEU A 62 46.09 29.25 -29.64
CA LEU A 62 45.21 28.10 -29.38
C LEU A 62 44.79 28.06 -27.91
N ARG A 63 45.73 28.32 -26.99
CA ARG A 63 45.48 28.32 -25.55
C ARG A 63 44.45 29.38 -25.15
N LEU A 64 44.55 30.59 -25.72
CA LEU A 64 43.57 31.67 -25.54
C LEU A 64 42.17 31.29 -26.04
N ARG A 65 42.07 30.77 -27.28
CA ARG A 65 40.78 30.37 -27.87
C ARG A 65 40.11 29.24 -27.08
N LEU A 66 40.89 28.26 -26.60
CA LEU A 66 40.38 27.14 -25.80
C LEU A 66 39.93 27.58 -24.40
N ARG A 67 40.66 28.52 -23.78
CA ARG A 67 40.27 29.10 -22.49
C ARG A 67 38.95 29.86 -22.57
N ALA A 68 38.78 30.70 -23.60
CA ALA A 68 37.52 31.41 -23.83
C ALA A 68 36.33 30.45 -24.05
N LYS A 69 36.54 29.33 -24.76
CA LYS A 69 35.52 28.29 -24.92
C LYS A 69 35.17 27.61 -23.60
N LEU A 70 36.17 27.28 -22.76
CA LEU A 70 35.95 26.70 -21.44
C LEU A 70 35.18 27.65 -20.52
N ASP A 71 35.53 28.93 -20.49
CA ASP A 71 34.84 29.93 -19.66
C ASP A 71 33.36 30.08 -20.07
N SER A 72 33.06 30.00 -21.37
CA SER A 72 31.69 29.96 -21.89
C SER A 72 30.92 28.70 -21.46
N VAL A 73 31.58 27.55 -21.44
CA VAL A 73 30.99 26.30 -20.91
C VAL A 73 30.74 26.41 -19.40
N GLU A 74 31.65 27.00 -18.63
CA GLU A 74 31.49 27.17 -17.19
C GLU A 74 30.39 28.16 -16.81
N LYS A 75 30.22 29.26 -17.54
CA LYS A 75 29.07 30.16 -17.36
C LYS A 75 27.75 29.42 -17.55
N ARG A 76 27.63 28.62 -18.62
CA ARG A 76 26.44 27.79 -18.88
C ARG A 76 26.22 26.73 -17.80
N LYS A 77 27.30 26.16 -17.26
CA LYS A 77 27.26 25.22 -16.13
C LYS A 77 26.76 25.89 -14.86
N GLY A 78 27.21 27.11 -14.54
CA GLY A 78 26.73 27.89 -13.40
C GLY A 78 25.21 28.08 -13.42
N GLN A 79 24.64 28.42 -14.58
CA GLN A 79 23.18 28.53 -14.76
C GLN A 79 22.45 27.19 -14.57
N ARG A 80 23.04 26.08 -15.03
CA ARG A 80 22.51 24.73 -14.82
C ARG A 80 22.64 24.25 -13.37
N SER A 81 23.60 24.75 -12.59
CA SER A 81 23.79 24.40 -11.17
C SER A 81 22.57 24.76 -10.31
N GLN A 82 21.96 25.94 -10.55
CA GLN A 82 20.72 26.31 -9.86
C GLN A 82 19.56 25.35 -10.21
N LYS A 83 19.48 24.92 -11.48
CA LYS A 83 18.50 23.90 -11.90
C LYS A 83 18.78 22.55 -11.23
N LEU A 84 20.04 22.16 -11.06
CA LEU A 84 20.42 20.95 -10.33
C LEU A 84 19.96 20.99 -8.87
N ALA A 85 20.20 22.10 -8.16
CA ALA A 85 19.77 22.25 -6.78
C ALA A 85 18.25 22.08 -6.65
N LYS A 86 17.47 22.73 -7.52
CA LYS A 86 16.01 22.57 -7.58
C LYS A 86 15.60 21.12 -7.89
N LYS A 87 16.31 20.43 -8.80
CA LYS A 87 16.04 19.02 -9.13
C LYS A 87 16.37 18.06 -8.00
N LYS A 88 17.45 18.28 -7.24
CA LYS A 88 17.78 17.50 -6.03
C LYS A 88 16.72 17.68 -4.94
N GLN A 89 16.27 18.91 -4.68
CA GLN A 89 15.19 19.17 -3.74
C GLN A 89 13.88 18.49 -4.18
N LEU A 90 13.56 18.53 -5.47
CA LEU A 90 12.39 17.84 -6.02
C LEU A 90 12.51 16.33 -5.86
N LEU A 91 13.68 15.74 -6.11
CA LEU A 91 13.94 14.32 -5.89
C LEU A 91 13.68 13.92 -4.44
N THR A 92 14.19 14.68 -3.46
CA THR A 92 13.94 14.40 -2.03
C THR A 92 12.44 14.45 -1.71
N LYS A 93 11.70 15.41 -2.26
CA LYS A 93 10.23 15.50 -2.08
C LYS A 93 9.51 14.32 -2.71
N ILE A 94 9.89 13.92 -3.92
CA ILE A 94 9.34 12.73 -4.61
C ILE A 94 9.56 11.48 -3.76
N GLN A 95 10.78 11.26 -3.25
CA GLN A 95 11.11 10.11 -2.43
C GLN A 95 10.36 10.11 -1.09
N ALA A 96 10.19 11.27 -0.46
CA ALA A 96 9.35 11.39 0.73
C ALA A 96 7.90 11.00 0.45
N ASN A 97 7.32 11.53 -0.64
CA ASN A 97 5.95 11.22 -1.03
C ASN A 97 5.77 9.75 -1.43
N MET A 98 6.76 9.14 -2.10
CA MET A 98 6.74 7.71 -2.40
C MET A 98 6.67 6.86 -1.14
N ARG A 99 7.47 7.17 -0.11
CA ARG A 99 7.40 6.45 1.17
C ARG A 99 6.02 6.57 1.82
N SER A 100 5.39 7.74 1.74
CA SER A 100 4.02 7.93 2.23
C SER A 100 3.02 7.07 1.44
N VAL A 101 3.16 7.00 0.12
CA VAL A 101 2.32 6.15 -0.73
C VAL A 101 2.53 4.66 -0.45
N ASP A 102 3.77 4.22 -0.19
CA ASP A 102 4.08 2.84 0.19
C ASP A 102 3.43 2.47 1.53
N LYS A 103 3.44 3.38 2.51
CA LYS A 103 2.73 3.19 3.78
C LYS A 103 1.23 2.97 3.55
N LEU A 104 0.61 3.81 2.73
CA LEU A 104 -0.82 3.66 2.38
C LEU A 104 -1.11 2.34 1.66
N ARG A 105 -0.18 1.82 0.85
CA ARG A 105 -0.32 0.50 0.22
C ARG A 105 -0.30 -0.65 1.23
N ILE A 106 0.54 -0.55 2.25
CA ILE A 106 0.59 -1.52 3.35
C ILE A 106 -0.71 -1.49 4.15
N ASP A 107 -1.17 -0.30 4.53
CA ASP A 107 -2.42 -0.12 5.27
C ASP A 107 -3.61 -0.70 4.49
N GLN A 108 -3.62 -0.51 3.17
CA GLN A 108 -4.63 -1.07 2.28
C GLN A 108 -4.61 -2.61 2.21
N GLU A 109 -3.44 -3.24 2.25
CA GLU A 109 -3.32 -4.69 2.32
C GLU A 109 -3.82 -5.24 3.67
N ASN A 110 -3.59 -4.49 4.76
CA ASN A 110 -4.14 -4.83 6.07
C ASN A 110 -5.68 -4.75 6.09
N VAL A 111 -6.29 -3.76 5.43
CA VAL A 111 -7.76 -3.68 5.29
C VAL A 111 -8.33 -4.90 4.57
N LYS A 112 -7.67 -5.40 3.52
CA LYS A 112 -8.09 -6.64 2.84
C LYS A 112 -8.09 -7.85 3.78
N LYS A 113 -7.02 -7.99 4.58
CA LYS A 113 -6.92 -9.08 5.56
C LYS A 113 -8.00 -8.99 6.63
N LEU A 114 -8.29 -7.79 7.13
CA LEU A 114 -9.36 -7.56 8.10
C LEU A 114 -10.73 -7.92 7.54
N LYS A 115 -11.05 -7.56 6.30
CA LYS A 115 -12.30 -7.99 5.65
C LYS A 115 -12.43 -9.51 5.50
N ALA A 116 -11.33 -10.17 5.12
CA ALA A 116 -11.30 -11.63 5.03
C ALA A 116 -11.47 -12.30 6.41
N GLN A 117 -11.00 -11.66 7.49
CA GLN A 117 -11.24 -12.13 8.85
C GLN A 117 -12.70 -11.91 9.27
N GLU A 118 -13.24 -10.70 9.07
CA GLU A 118 -14.64 -10.37 9.35
C GLU A 118 -15.61 -11.37 8.70
N GLU A 119 -15.40 -11.72 7.43
CA GLU A 119 -16.27 -12.68 6.73
C GLU A 119 -16.14 -14.10 7.31
N ARG A 120 -14.97 -14.49 7.81
CA ARG A 120 -14.79 -15.79 8.51
C ARG A 120 -15.53 -15.79 9.83
N ASP A 121 -15.37 -14.73 10.62
CA ASP A 121 -16.03 -14.59 11.92
C ASP A 121 -17.55 -14.55 11.76
N ARG A 122 -18.06 -13.87 10.72
CA ARG A 122 -19.49 -13.83 10.38
C ARG A 122 -20.05 -15.22 10.09
N LYS A 123 -19.33 -16.04 9.31
CA LYS A 123 -19.75 -17.42 9.01
C LYS A 123 -19.76 -18.29 10.26
N GLU A 124 -18.75 -18.14 11.12
CA GLU A 124 -18.68 -18.88 12.37
C GLU A 124 -19.80 -18.48 13.33
N LEU A 125 -20.11 -17.19 13.43
CA LEU A 125 -21.23 -16.69 14.22
C LEU A 125 -22.57 -17.33 13.79
N ILE A 126 -22.84 -17.38 12.48
CA ILE A 126 -24.04 -18.02 11.94
C ILE A 126 -24.09 -19.50 12.31
N ARG A 127 -22.96 -20.20 12.20
CA ARG A 127 -22.87 -21.62 12.55
C ARG A 127 -23.12 -21.86 14.04
N LEU A 128 -22.51 -21.05 14.91
CA LEU A 128 -22.71 -21.12 16.35
C LEU A 128 -24.17 -20.83 16.71
N GLN A 129 -24.78 -19.81 16.09
CA GLN A 129 -26.18 -19.50 16.30
C GLN A 129 -27.09 -20.68 15.92
N GLN A 130 -26.88 -21.30 14.76
CA GLN A 130 -27.62 -22.49 14.34
C GLN A 130 -27.43 -23.67 15.31
N SER A 131 -26.21 -23.85 15.83
CA SER A 131 -25.91 -24.89 16.82
C SER A 131 -26.66 -24.66 18.14
N VAL A 132 -26.68 -23.41 18.64
CA VAL A 132 -27.41 -23.03 19.85
C VAL A 132 -28.92 -23.23 19.66
N GLU A 133 -29.47 -22.79 18.53
CA GLU A 133 -30.88 -22.98 18.20
C GLU A 133 -31.27 -24.47 18.09
N SER A 134 -30.38 -25.30 17.54
CA SER A 134 -30.57 -26.75 17.47
C SER A 134 -30.58 -27.38 18.86
N TYR A 135 -29.62 -26.99 19.71
CA TYR A 135 -29.52 -27.48 21.08
C TYR A 135 -30.75 -27.10 21.91
N ASP A 136 -31.20 -25.84 21.83
CA ASP A 136 -32.42 -25.39 22.53
C ASP A 136 -33.66 -26.18 22.09
N LYS A 137 -33.80 -26.46 20.78
CA LYS A 137 -34.87 -27.33 20.26
C LYS A 137 -34.81 -28.74 20.83
N GLN A 138 -33.62 -29.33 20.92
CA GLN A 138 -33.43 -30.67 21.51
C GLN A 138 -33.79 -30.69 22.99
N CYS A 139 -33.35 -29.69 23.76
CA CYS A 139 -33.71 -29.55 25.17
C CYS A 139 -35.22 -29.43 25.37
N ARG A 140 -35.90 -28.57 24.60
CA ARG A 140 -37.36 -28.42 24.67
C ARG A 140 -38.09 -29.71 24.32
N ALA A 141 -37.63 -30.44 23.31
CA ALA A 141 -38.21 -31.72 22.94
C ALA A 141 -38.02 -32.78 24.04
N GLY A 142 -36.83 -32.83 24.66
CA GLY A 142 -36.54 -33.70 25.79
C GLY A 142 -37.43 -33.41 27.00
N LEU A 143 -37.58 -32.13 27.36
CA LEU A 143 -38.45 -31.72 28.47
C LEU A 143 -39.91 -32.08 28.22
N LYS A 144 -40.45 -31.85 27.01
CA LYS A 144 -41.81 -32.26 26.65
C LYS A 144 -42.02 -33.78 26.79
N LYS A 145 -41.01 -34.58 26.42
CA LYS A 145 -41.10 -36.03 26.55
C LYS A 145 -41.19 -36.45 28.02
N ILE A 146 -40.34 -35.88 28.88
CA ILE A 146 -40.38 -36.13 30.33
C ILE A 146 -41.73 -35.71 30.91
N ASP A 147 -42.24 -34.54 30.52
CA ASP A 147 -43.54 -34.03 30.96
C ASP A 147 -44.68 -35.01 30.61
N SER A 148 -44.70 -35.51 29.36
CA SER A 148 -45.67 -36.53 28.94
C SER A 148 -45.53 -37.87 29.67
N GLU A 149 -44.30 -38.29 29.99
CA GLU A 149 -44.06 -39.51 30.78
C GLU A 149 -44.57 -39.35 32.22
N LEU A 150 -44.34 -38.17 32.84
CA LEU A 150 -44.84 -37.86 34.18
C LEU A 150 -46.38 -37.83 34.21
N ASP A 151 -47.02 -37.22 33.21
CA ASP A 151 -48.48 -37.22 33.07
C ASP A 151 -49.06 -38.63 32.97
N TYR A 152 -48.39 -39.51 32.20
CA TYR A 152 -48.77 -40.92 32.11
C TYR A 152 -48.73 -41.62 33.48
N TYR A 153 -47.61 -41.49 34.22
CA TYR A 153 -47.50 -42.09 35.55
C TYR A 153 -48.51 -41.52 36.55
N LEU A 154 -48.74 -40.21 36.53
CA LEU A 154 -49.74 -39.56 37.39
C LEU A 154 -51.16 -40.07 37.12
N ASN A 155 -51.52 -40.28 35.86
CA ASN A 155 -52.83 -40.81 35.50
C ASN A 155 -52.99 -42.28 35.92
N ALA A 156 -51.96 -43.10 35.73
CA ALA A 156 -51.98 -44.50 36.14
C ALA A 156 -52.08 -44.69 37.67
N LEU A 157 -51.49 -43.76 38.44
CA LEU A 157 -51.65 -43.73 39.91
C LEU A 157 -53.07 -43.35 40.34
N LYS A 158 -53.80 -42.55 39.54
CA LYS A 158 -55.19 -42.15 39.82
C LYS A 158 -56.23 -43.19 39.39
N SER A 159 -55.89 -44.08 38.44
CA SER A 159 -56.81 -45.06 37.84
C SER A 159 -56.88 -46.42 38.56
N ASN A 160 -56.30 -46.56 39.76
CA ASN A 160 -56.08 -47.86 40.46
C ASN A 160 -55.19 -48.86 39.70
N GLU A 161 -54.52 -48.49 38.59
CA GLU A 161 -53.64 -49.40 37.84
C GLU A 161 -52.33 -49.75 38.58
N PHE A 162 -52.02 -49.04 39.68
CA PHE A 162 -50.90 -49.32 40.58
C PHE A 162 -51.33 -49.54 42.04
N ALA A 163 -52.62 -49.71 42.31
CA ALA A 163 -53.08 -50.13 43.64
C ALA A 163 -52.73 -51.61 43.83
N VAL A 164 -51.72 -51.87 44.66
CA VAL A 164 -51.50 -53.18 45.31
C VAL A 164 -52.70 -53.51 46.19
#